data_AF-A0A1Z1W9X2-F1
#
_entry.id   AF-A0A1Z1W9X2-F1
#
_cell.length_a   1.000
_cell.length_b   1.000
_cell.length_c   1.000
_cell.angle_alpha   90.00
_cell.angle_beta   90.00
_cell.angle_gamma   90.00
#
_symmetry.space_group_name_H-M   'P 1'
#
loop_
_entity.id
_entity.type
_entity.pdbx_description
1 polymer ?
#
loop_
_entity_poly.entity_id
_entity_poly.type
_entity_poly.pdbx_seq_one_letter_code
_entity_poly.pdbx_strand_id
1 'polypeptide(L)'
;MRRDATPRDDREAGAHLPAPGRYATGRYATGRYATGRSATGRSARSKPARRPHTLAPLPLLLLLTVLTVGCAPSVERKPGLPPADTIKAAQQQLTDTCLTRKGLAPPRPGDRPPSAAEQQRVARALFGTGRTELSLTLPTGHAVRAHTDGCLASAQRTLYGDQRRWFRVSTVVNNLKPEAAFRKQPLTEIRDRHRGDLAEWRRLRTRALINAKAHLQSESRRAAAR
;
A
#
# COMPACT_ATOMS: atom_id res chain seq x y z
N MET A 1 -51.92 -41.68 43.53
CA MET A 1 -50.70 -42.50 43.36
C MET A 1 -49.70 -41.65 42.59
N ARG A 2 -48.55 -41.39 43.23
CA ARG A 2 -47.49 -40.46 42.79
C ARG A 2 -46.97 -40.75 41.38
N ARG A 3 -46.55 -39.71 40.66
CA ARG A 3 -45.19 -39.66 40.09
C ARG A 3 -44.74 -38.21 39.91
N ASP A 4 -43.52 -38.01 40.39
CA ASP A 4 -42.83 -36.78 40.69
C ASP A 4 -42.11 -36.18 39.48
N ALA A 5 -41.89 -34.87 39.62
CA ALA A 5 -40.80 -34.01 39.13
C ALA A 5 -39.57 -34.66 38.48
N THR A 6 -39.07 -34.09 37.37
CA THR A 6 -37.95 -33.10 37.34
C THR A 6 -37.49 -32.81 35.89
N PRO A 7 -36.86 -31.64 35.64
CA PRO A 7 -36.60 -31.10 34.30
C PRO A 7 -35.31 -31.64 33.69
N ARG A 8 -35.25 -31.66 32.35
CA ARG A 8 -34.03 -31.99 31.60
C ARG A 8 -33.42 -30.71 31.07
N ASP A 9 -32.24 -30.41 31.60
CA ASP A 9 -31.40 -29.27 31.23
C ASP A 9 -30.54 -29.60 29.99
N ASP A 10 -30.21 -28.52 29.28
CA ASP A 10 -29.02 -28.27 28.47
C ASP A 10 -28.74 -28.96 27.10
N ARG A 11 -28.44 -28.03 26.17
CA ARG A 11 -27.66 -28.15 24.91
C ARG A 11 -28.40 -28.65 23.67
N GLU A 12 -28.79 -27.69 22.82
CA GLU A 12 -28.05 -27.44 21.57
C GLU A 12 -28.47 -26.10 20.95
N ALA A 13 -27.68 -25.07 21.26
CA ALA A 13 -27.62 -23.86 20.47
C ALA A 13 -26.93 -24.18 19.13
N GLY A 14 -27.68 -24.74 18.18
CA GLY A 14 -27.30 -24.88 16.78
C GLY A 14 -27.44 -23.54 16.05
N ALA A 15 -26.77 -22.49 16.54
CA ALA A 15 -26.62 -21.26 15.78
C ALA A 15 -25.80 -21.57 14.53
N HIS A 16 -26.47 -21.67 13.38
CA HIS A 16 -25.84 -21.60 12.07
C HIS A 16 -25.04 -20.30 11.97
N LEU A 17 -23.75 -20.39 12.31
CA LEU A 17 -22.75 -19.36 12.04
C LEU A 17 -22.72 -19.15 10.52
N PRO A 18 -23.01 -17.93 10.01
CA PRO A 18 -22.71 -17.64 8.62
C PRO A 18 -21.19 -17.75 8.45
N ALA A 19 -20.79 -18.62 7.52
CA ALA A 19 -19.41 -18.82 7.15
C ALA A 19 -18.69 -17.47 6.96
N PRO A 20 -17.46 -17.30 7.46
CA PRO A 20 -16.70 -16.08 7.23
C PRO A 20 -16.52 -15.90 5.73
N GLY A 21 -17.29 -14.96 5.17
CA GLY A 21 -17.19 -14.56 3.79
C GLY A 21 -15.72 -14.29 3.49
N ARG A 22 -15.19 -15.01 2.50
CA ARG A 22 -13.82 -14.89 2.05
C ARG A 22 -13.51 -13.41 1.85
N TYR A 23 -12.78 -12.81 2.79
CA TYR A 23 -12.13 -11.54 2.56
C TYR A 23 -11.19 -11.80 1.41
N ALA A 24 -11.61 -11.44 0.20
CA ALA A 24 -10.72 -11.41 -0.93
C ALA A 24 -9.62 -10.42 -0.55
N THR A 25 -8.50 -10.95 -0.10
CA THR A 25 -7.20 -10.31 0.02
C THR A 25 -6.70 -9.98 -1.41
N GLY A 26 -7.55 -9.28 -2.16
CA GLY A 26 -7.22 -8.70 -3.45
C GLY A 26 -6.29 -7.53 -3.21
N ARG A 27 -5.00 -7.83 -3.04
CA ARG A 27 -3.87 -6.88 -3.10
C ARG A 27 -4.15 -5.50 -2.51
N TYR A 28 -4.65 -5.44 -1.27
CA TYR A 28 -4.28 -4.34 -0.37
C TYR A 28 -2.88 -4.60 0.19
N ALA A 29 -1.94 -4.91 -0.71
CA ALA A 29 -0.52 -4.87 -0.46
C ALA A 29 -0.04 -3.57 -1.10
N THR A 30 -0.32 -2.44 -0.45
CA THR A 30 0.66 -1.34 -0.46
C THR A 30 1.92 -1.87 0.21
N GLY A 31 2.73 -2.59 -0.57
CA GLY A 31 4.05 -3.09 -0.25
C GLY A 31 4.21 -3.77 1.12
N ARG A 32 4.01 -5.09 1.14
CA ARG A 32 4.75 -6.03 2.00
C ARG A 32 4.44 -5.98 3.51
N TYR A 33 3.24 -6.44 3.86
CA TYR A 33 2.97 -7.14 5.13
C TYR A 33 2.49 -8.55 4.82
N ALA A 34 3.40 -9.42 4.41
CA ALA A 34 3.24 -10.87 4.39
C ALA A 34 4.60 -11.50 4.03
N THR A 35 5.21 -12.14 5.03
CA THR A 35 5.87 -13.46 4.95
C THR A 35 6.61 -13.85 3.67
N GLY A 36 7.94 -13.96 3.78
CA GLY A 36 8.68 -15.13 3.30
C GLY A 36 9.04 -15.23 1.81
N ARG A 37 10.33 -15.54 1.59
CA ARG A 37 10.90 -16.23 0.43
C ARG A 37 11.03 -15.41 -0.87
N SER A 38 12.16 -14.72 -0.97
CA SER A 38 12.73 -14.29 -2.24
C SER A 38 13.03 -15.52 -3.11
N ALA A 39 12.19 -15.82 -4.09
CA ALA A 39 12.59 -16.61 -5.23
C ALA A 39 13.48 -15.72 -6.11
N THR A 40 14.79 -15.94 -6.02
CA THR A 40 15.79 -15.31 -6.89
C THR A 40 15.67 -15.90 -8.30
N GLY A 41 14.82 -15.27 -9.11
CA GLY A 41 14.85 -15.44 -10.56
C GLY A 41 16.18 -14.91 -11.10
N ARG A 42 17.05 -15.84 -11.51
CA ARG A 42 18.36 -15.60 -12.10
C ARG A 42 18.17 -14.96 -13.48
N SER A 43 18.21 -13.62 -13.55
CA SER A 43 18.13 -12.90 -14.81
C SER A 43 19.49 -12.97 -15.51
N ALA A 44 19.49 -13.58 -16.70
CA ALA A 44 20.66 -13.77 -17.54
C ALA A 44 21.27 -12.41 -17.91
N ARG A 45 22.54 -12.25 -17.58
CA ARG A 45 23.35 -11.07 -17.86
C ARG A 45 23.79 -11.13 -19.33
N SER A 46 23.10 -10.41 -20.21
CA SER A 46 23.59 -10.16 -21.57
C SER A 46 24.79 -9.20 -21.52
N LYS A 47 25.92 -9.64 -22.07
CA LYS A 47 27.14 -8.83 -22.26
C LYS A 47 26.91 -7.83 -23.41
N PRO A 48 27.21 -6.53 -23.25
CA PRO A 48 27.40 -5.66 -24.40
C PRO A 48 28.79 -5.88 -25.00
N ALA A 49 28.84 -6.30 -26.26
CA ALA A 49 30.06 -6.35 -27.06
C ALA A 49 30.49 -4.93 -27.49
N ARG A 50 31.80 -4.74 -27.50
CA ARG A 50 32.54 -3.47 -27.56
C ARG A 50 32.37 -2.73 -28.89
N ARG A 51 32.29 -1.40 -28.82
CA ARG A 51 32.55 -0.49 -29.95
C ARG A 51 34.07 -0.36 -30.16
N PRO A 52 34.59 -0.36 -31.40
CA PRO A 52 35.97 0.01 -31.66
C PRO A 52 36.16 1.53 -31.67
N HIS A 53 37.29 1.95 -31.10
CA HIS A 53 37.78 3.31 -30.99
C HIS A 53 38.32 3.80 -32.34
N THR A 54 37.99 5.04 -32.71
CA THR A 54 38.71 5.80 -33.73
C THR A 54 39.33 7.03 -33.06
N LEU A 55 40.66 7.07 -33.08
CA LEU A 55 41.51 8.18 -32.67
C LEU A 55 41.56 9.23 -33.78
N ALA A 56 41.45 10.51 -33.43
CA ALA A 56 41.93 11.63 -34.24
C ALA A 56 42.24 12.85 -33.34
N PRO A 57 43.23 13.70 -33.70
CA PRO A 57 44.05 14.46 -32.75
C PRO A 57 43.57 15.90 -32.45
N LEU A 58 44.13 16.46 -31.37
CA LEU A 58 44.08 17.86 -30.92
C LEU A 58 44.61 18.86 -31.98
N PRO A 59 44.23 20.15 -31.87
CA PRO A 59 45.21 21.08 -31.31
C PRO A 59 44.66 22.11 -30.31
N LEU A 60 45.43 22.23 -29.23
CA LEU A 60 45.79 23.42 -28.45
C LEU A 60 45.30 24.79 -28.96
N LEU A 61 44.53 25.52 -28.14
CA LEU A 61 44.58 26.97 -28.11
C LEU A 61 44.37 27.50 -26.68
N LEU A 62 45.35 28.26 -26.21
CA LEU A 62 45.37 29.01 -24.97
C LEU A 62 44.19 29.98 -24.88
N LEU A 63 43.57 30.08 -23.70
CA LEU A 63 43.17 31.38 -23.14
C LEU A 63 42.98 31.29 -21.62
N LEU A 64 43.87 31.98 -20.92
CA LEU A 64 43.75 32.36 -19.52
C LEU A 64 42.49 33.21 -19.32
N THR A 65 41.53 32.72 -18.53
CA THR A 65 40.55 33.57 -17.85
C THR A 65 40.41 33.10 -16.40
N VAL A 66 40.99 33.88 -15.50
CA VAL A 66 40.79 33.79 -14.05
C VAL A 66 39.34 34.18 -13.75
N LEU A 67 38.50 33.19 -13.47
CA LEU A 67 37.22 33.38 -12.80
C LEU A 67 37.31 32.70 -11.45
N THR A 68 37.25 33.49 -10.39
CA THR A 68 37.07 33.02 -9.02
C THR A 68 35.69 32.37 -8.91
N VAL A 69 35.59 31.11 -9.32
CA VAL A 69 34.45 30.24 -9.05
C VAL A 69 34.52 29.93 -7.55
N GLY A 70 33.71 30.63 -6.76
CA GLY A 70 33.44 30.20 -5.41
C GLY A 70 32.92 28.76 -5.45
N CYS A 71 33.69 27.83 -4.90
CA CYS A 71 33.26 26.47 -4.61
C CYS A 71 32.14 26.54 -3.58
N ALA A 72 30.91 26.87 -4.00
CA ALA A 72 29.75 26.45 -3.26
C ALA A 72 29.74 24.92 -3.36
N PRO A 73 29.86 24.18 -2.23
CA PRO A 73 29.68 22.74 -2.29
C PRO A 73 28.30 22.49 -2.90
N SER A 74 28.27 21.84 -4.05
CA SER A 74 27.03 21.31 -4.61
C SER A 74 26.42 20.45 -3.52
N VAL A 75 25.38 20.97 -2.86
CA VAL A 75 24.59 20.19 -1.91
C VAL A 75 23.97 19.10 -2.76
N GLU A 76 24.64 17.96 -2.81
CA GLU A 76 24.21 16.79 -3.53
C GLU A 76 22.89 16.36 -2.88
N ARG A 77 21.78 16.83 -3.45
CA ARG A 77 20.45 16.44 -3.01
C ARG A 77 20.38 14.95 -3.24
N LYS A 78 20.52 14.18 -2.16
CA LYS A 78 20.18 12.76 -2.15
C LYS A 78 18.87 12.59 -2.92
N PRO A 79 18.82 11.72 -3.94
CA PRO A 79 17.60 11.50 -4.69
C PRO A 79 16.47 11.17 -3.71
N GLY A 80 15.39 11.93 -3.76
CA GLY A 80 14.21 11.65 -2.94
C GLY A 80 13.65 10.26 -3.26
N LEU A 81 12.93 9.66 -2.30
CA LEU A 81 12.22 8.42 -2.53
C LEU A 81 11.32 8.53 -3.77
N PRO A 82 11.20 7.45 -4.58
CA PRO A 82 10.21 7.40 -5.66
C PRO A 82 8.80 7.78 -5.14
N PRO A 83 7.93 8.37 -5.97
CA PRO A 83 6.61 8.82 -5.52
C PRO A 83 5.78 7.74 -4.82
N ALA A 84 5.82 6.51 -5.34
CA ALA A 84 5.11 5.38 -4.73
C ALA A 84 5.66 5.04 -3.33
N ASP A 85 6.99 5.08 -3.17
CA ASP A 85 7.65 4.78 -1.90
C ASP A 85 7.45 5.90 -0.89
N THR A 86 7.36 7.16 -1.34
CA THR A 86 7.00 8.31 -0.49
C THR A 86 5.60 8.15 0.09
N ILE A 87 4.61 7.82 -0.76
CA ILE A 87 3.24 7.56 -0.30
C ILE A 87 3.21 6.37 0.67
N LYS A 88 3.96 5.31 0.36
CA LYS A 88 4.04 4.11 1.20
C LYS A 88 4.64 4.44 2.57
N ALA A 89 5.74 5.18 2.62
CA ALA A 89 6.39 5.59 3.86
C ALA A 89 5.46 6.44 4.73
N ALA A 90 4.78 7.44 4.14
CA ALA A 90 3.81 8.25 4.87
C ALA A 90 2.62 7.43 5.39
N GLN A 91 2.07 6.51 4.56
CA GLN A 91 0.98 5.64 4.99
C GLN A 91 1.40 4.73 6.14
N GLN A 92 2.64 4.23 6.10
CA GLN A 92 3.20 3.44 7.18
C GLN A 92 3.24 4.23 8.49
N GLN A 93 3.83 5.42 8.47
CA GLN A 93 3.98 6.24 9.67
C GLN A 93 2.63 6.66 10.26
N LEU A 94 1.66 7.04 9.41
CA LEU A 94 0.29 7.33 9.83
C LEU A 94 -0.39 6.12 10.50
N THR A 95 -0.18 4.93 9.93
CA THR A 95 -0.74 3.67 10.46
C THR A 95 -0.08 3.31 11.79
N ASP A 96 1.24 3.38 11.87
CA ASP A 96 2.02 3.10 13.08
C ASP A 96 1.59 4.04 14.21
N THR A 97 1.51 5.34 13.93
CA THR A 97 1.06 6.36 14.90
C THR A 97 -0.36 6.08 15.39
N CYS A 98 -1.25 5.60 14.52
CA CYS A 98 -2.59 5.21 14.91
C CYS A 98 -2.60 3.98 15.82
N LEU A 99 -1.80 2.95 15.50
CA LEU A 99 -1.67 1.75 16.33
C LEU A 99 -1.07 2.08 17.69
N THR A 100 0.02 2.85 17.74
CA THR A 100 0.66 3.27 18.98
C THR A 100 -0.29 4.08 19.87
N ARG A 101 -1.09 5.00 19.30
CA ARG A 101 -2.13 5.72 20.06
C ARG A 101 -3.21 4.81 20.63
N LYS A 102 -3.41 3.61 20.07
CA LYS A 102 -4.31 2.57 20.57
C LYS A 102 -3.62 1.61 21.55
N GLY A 103 -2.38 1.89 21.97
CA GLY A 103 -1.60 1.03 22.85
C GLY A 103 -1.18 -0.29 22.19
N LEU A 104 -0.98 -0.28 20.86
CA LEU A 104 -0.58 -1.45 20.09
C LEU A 104 0.80 -1.24 19.47
N ALA A 105 1.63 -2.28 19.50
CA ALA A 105 2.88 -2.31 18.78
C ALA A 105 2.62 -2.51 17.26
N PRO A 106 3.13 -1.63 16.38
CA PRO A 106 3.04 -1.86 14.95
C PRO A 106 3.88 -3.08 14.53
N PRO A 107 3.36 -3.95 13.65
CA PRO A 107 4.11 -5.14 13.23
C PRO A 107 5.34 -4.74 12.41
N ARG A 108 6.55 -5.16 12.82
CA ARG A 108 7.76 -5.01 12.00
C ARG A 108 8.19 -6.34 11.37
N PRO A 109 8.75 -6.31 10.15
CA PRO A 109 9.41 -7.49 9.60
C PRO A 109 10.59 -7.91 10.48
N GLY A 110 10.63 -9.19 10.85
CA GLY A 110 11.73 -9.76 11.64
C GLY A 110 11.48 -9.82 13.14
N ASP A 111 10.43 -9.17 13.64
CA ASP A 111 10.01 -9.32 15.04
C ASP A 111 9.56 -10.76 15.31
N ARG A 112 9.77 -11.21 16.55
CA ARG A 112 9.16 -12.46 17.02
C ARG A 112 7.63 -12.33 16.85
N PRO A 113 6.96 -13.35 16.28
CA PRO A 113 5.52 -13.27 16.09
C PRO A 113 4.81 -13.09 17.44
N PRO A 114 3.92 -12.10 17.57
CA PRO A 114 3.16 -11.89 18.79
C PRO A 114 2.17 -13.04 19.01
N SER A 115 1.56 -13.10 20.20
CA SER A 115 0.52 -14.09 20.48
C SER A 115 -0.65 -13.96 19.50
N ALA A 116 -1.41 -15.04 19.26
CA ALA A 116 -2.58 -14.99 18.38
C ALA A 116 -3.61 -13.93 18.82
N ALA A 117 -3.78 -13.76 20.14
CA ALA A 117 -4.67 -12.73 20.71
C ALA A 117 -4.18 -11.31 20.37
N GLU A 118 -2.88 -11.05 20.47
CA GLU A 118 -2.29 -9.76 20.11
C GLU A 118 -2.35 -9.52 18.60
N GLN A 119 -2.06 -10.54 17.78
CA GLN A 119 -2.25 -10.47 16.32
C GLN A 119 -3.69 -10.08 15.97
N GLN A 120 -4.67 -10.68 16.63
CA GLN A 120 -6.08 -10.35 16.42
C GLN A 120 -6.42 -8.92 16.86
N ARG A 121 -5.87 -8.44 17.99
CA ARG A 121 -6.05 -7.04 18.41
C ARG A 121 -5.45 -6.07 17.40
N VAL A 122 -4.24 -6.33 16.92
CA VAL A 122 -3.57 -5.52 15.88
C VAL A 122 -4.37 -5.54 14.59
N ALA A 123 -4.82 -6.72 14.12
CA ALA A 123 -5.60 -6.85 12.89
C ALA A 123 -6.90 -6.05 12.96
N ARG A 124 -7.65 -6.17 14.06
CA ARG A 124 -8.89 -5.40 14.28
C ARG A 124 -8.65 -3.89 14.28
N ALA A 125 -7.58 -3.42 14.92
CA ALA A 125 -7.24 -2.00 14.92
C ALA A 125 -6.73 -1.51 13.56
N LEU A 126 -5.96 -2.32 12.85
CA LEU A 126 -5.38 -2.00 11.56
C LEU A 126 -6.45 -1.91 10.47
N PHE A 127 -7.29 -2.94 10.37
CA PHE A 127 -8.27 -3.10 9.29
C PHE A 127 -9.65 -2.59 9.65
N GLY A 128 -10.00 -2.45 10.93
CA GLY A 128 -11.33 -2.06 11.39
C GLY A 128 -12.20 -3.26 11.76
N THR A 129 -13.34 -2.99 12.40
CA THR A 129 -14.30 -4.03 12.86
C THR A 129 -15.75 -3.61 12.77
N GLY A 130 -16.02 -2.33 12.53
CA GLY A 130 -17.38 -1.79 12.53
C GLY A 130 -18.20 -2.18 11.31
N ARG A 131 -19.51 -1.90 11.38
CA ARG A 131 -20.48 -2.12 10.29
C ARG A 131 -20.25 -1.21 9.07
N THR A 132 -19.32 -0.27 9.14
CA THR A 132 -19.05 0.66 8.05
C THR A 132 -18.15 -0.01 7.01
N GLU A 133 -18.78 -0.70 6.06
CA GLU A 133 -18.12 -1.36 4.94
C GLU A 133 -18.31 -0.54 3.65
N LEU A 134 -17.20 -0.32 2.94
CA LEU A 134 -17.23 -0.05 1.50
C LEU A 134 -17.27 -1.40 0.80
N SER A 135 -18.07 -1.51 -0.25
CA SER A 135 -18.18 -2.74 -1.05
C SER A 135 -18.20 -2.39 -2.53
N LEU A 136 -17.49 -3.17 -3.34
CA LEU A 136 -17.53 -3.10 -4.79
C LEU A 136 -17.57 -4.52 -5.35
N THR A 137 -18.62 -4.84 -6.10
CA THR A 137 -18.70 -6.08 -6.87
C THR A 137 -17.92 -5.91 -8.17
N LEU A 138 -16.93 -6.78 -8.36
CA LEU A 138 -16.11 -6.83 -9.56
C LEU A 138 -16.89 -7.50 -10.70
N PRO A 139 -16.51 -7.26 -11.97
CA PRO A 139 -17.09 -7.97 -13.11
C PRO A 139 -16.96 -9.49 -13.05
N THR A 140 -16.00 -10.00 -12.27
CA THR A 140 -15.82 -11.44 -11.99
C THR A 140 -16.87 -12.02 -11.03
N GLY A 141 -17.77 -11.20 -10.49
CA GLY A 141 -18.76 -11.57 -9.48
C GLY A 141 -18.26 -11.51 -8.03
N HIS A 142 -16.94 -11.33 -7.81
CA HIS A 142 -16.38 -11.22 -6.46
C HIS A 142 -16.64 -9.83 -5.85
N ALA A 143 -17.06 -9.79 -4.59
CA ALA A 143 -17.15 -8.54 -3.83
C ALA A 143 -15.83 -8.25 -3.10
N VAL A 144 -15.28 -7.06 -3.30
CA VAL A 144 -14.20 -6.52 -2.48
C VAL A 144 -14.83 -5.63 -1.41
N ARG A 145 -14.42 -5.81 -0.15
CA ARG A 145 -14.91 -5.02 0.97
C ARG A 145 -13.76 -4.39 1.75
N ALA A 146 -14.04 -3.27 2.41
CA ALA A 146 -13.11 -2.63 3.33
C ALA A 146 -13.87 -1.92 4.44
N HIS A 147 -13.41 -2.07 5.68
CA HIS A 147 -13.92 -1.24 6.76
C HIS A 147 -13.30 0.16 6.70
N THR A 148 -14.04 1.17 7.19
CA THR A 148 -13.58 2.57 7.18
C THR A 148 -13.12 3.09 8.54
N ASP A 149 -13.15 2.25 9.59
CA ASP A 149 -12.85 2.60 10.98
C ASP A 149 -11.45 2.16 11.44
N GLY A 150 -10.71 1.40 10.60
CA GLY A 150 -9.34 0.96 10.89
C GLY A 150 -8.27 2.05 10.75
N CYS A 151 -7.09 1.80 11.31
CA CYS A 151 -5.93 2.69 11.18
C CYS A 151 -5.48 2.86 9.72
N LEU A 152 -5.56 1.81 8.89
CA LEU A 152 -5.25 1.91 7.46
C LEU A 152 -6.23 2.83 6.74
N ALA A 153 -7.52 2.69 7.03
CA ALA A 153 -8.59 3.51 6.50
C ALA A 153 -8.40 5.00 6.86
N SER A 154 -8.04 5.28 8.12
CA SER A 154 -7.71 6.62 8.58
C SER A 154 -6.51 7.22 7.82
N ALA A 155 -5.42 6.44 7.67
CA ALA A 155 -4.25 6.88 6.90
C ALA A 155 -4.59 7.16 5.42
N GLN A 156 -5.41 6.32 4.80
CA GLN A 156 -5.87 6.52 3.42
C GLN A 156 -6.71 7.80 3.29
N ARG A 157 -7.59 8.09 4.25
CA ARG A 157 -8.37 9.34 4.24
C ARG A 157 -7.47 10.56 4.32
N THR A 158 -6.44 10.54 5.17
CA THR A 158 -5.44 11.61 5.25
C THR A 158 -4.69 11.81 3.92
N LEU A 159 -4.28 10.72 3.27
CA LEU A 159 -3.46 10.81 2.06
C LEU A 159 -4.30 11.12 0.81
N TYR A 160 -5.35 10.36 0.57
CA TYR A 160 -6.13 10.43 -0.67
C TYR A 160 -7.35 11.36 -0.57
N GLY A 161 -7.79 11.72 0.63
CA GLY A 161 -9.00 12.51 0.86
C GLY A 161 -10.26 11.63 0.88
N ASP A 162 -11.06 11.69 -0.17
CA ASP A 162 -12.32 10.92 -0.27
C ASP A 162 -12.04 9.41 -0.30
N GLN A 163 -12.33 8.75 0.82
CA GLN A 163 -12.09 7.33 1.00
C GLN A 163 -12.96 6.46 0.11
N ARG A 164 -14.24 6.83 -0.13
CA ARG A 164 -15.15 6.05 -0.99
C ARG A 164 -14.67 6.08 -2.43
N ARG A 165 -14.28 7.27 -2.90
CA ARG A 165 -13.75 7.48 -4.23
C ARG A 165 -12.41 6.78 -4.42
N TRP A 166 -11.49 6.89 -3.46
CA TRP A 166 -10.22 6.15 -3.48
C TRP A 166 -10.44 4.64 -3.52
N PHE A 167 -11.32 4.11 -2.67
CA PHE A 167 -11.66 2.69 -2.66
C PHE A 167 -12.14 2.23 -4.04
N ARG A 168 -13.18 2.87 -4.61
CA ARG A 168 -13.73 2.51 -5.92
C ARG A 168 -12.64 2.44 -7.00
N VAL A 169 -11.89 3.53 -7.20
CA VAL A 169 -10.95 3.59 -8.33
C VAL A 169 -9.71 2.73 -8.11
N SER A 170 -9.21 2.60 -6.87
CA SER A 170 -8.09 1.71 -6.57
C SER A 170 -8.47 0.24 -6.71
N THR A 171 -9.68 -0.15 -6.28
CA THR A 171 -10.19 -1.51 -6.47
C THR A 171 -10.34 -1.83 -7.96
N VAL A 172 -10.92 -0.95 -8.77
CA VAL A 172 -11.03 -1.15 -10.23
C VAL A 172 -9.64 -1.30 -10.87
N VAL A 173 -8.76 -0.32 -10.67
CA VAL A 173 -7.43 -0.29 -11.31
C VAL A 173 -6.56 -1.49 -10.92
N ASN A 174 -6.63 -1.94 -9.66
CA ASN A 174 -5.87 -3.10 -9.19
C ASN A 174 -6.40 -4.44 -9.73
N ASN A 175 -7.62 -4.46 -10.29
CA ASN A 175 -8.29 -5.67 -10.78
C ASN A 175 -8.48 -5.71 -12.32
N LEU A 176 -7.91 -4.75 -13.07
CA LEU A 176 -8.01 -4.74 -14.55
C LEU A 176 -7.44 -6.01 -15.21
N LYS A 177 -6.35 -6.58 -14.65
CA LYS A 177 -5.76 -7.83 -15.15
C LYS A 177 -6.69 -9.04 -14.93
N PRO A 178 -7.18 -9.30 -13.70
CA PRO A 178 -8.24 -10.29 -13.48
C PRO A 178 -9.47 -10.10 -14.37
N GLU A 179 -9.93 -8.86 -14.57
CA GLU A 179 -11.07 -8.58 -15.44
C GLU A 179 -10.77 -8.94 -16.91
N ALA A 180 -9.62 -8.55 -17.45
CA ALA A 180 -9.20 -8.89 -18.80
C ALA A 180 -9.19 -10.40 -19.04
N ALA A 181 -8.64 -11.16 -18.08
CA ALA A 181 -8.63 -12.61 -18.13
C ALA A 181 -10.05 -13.20 -18.10
N PHE A 182 -10.92 -12.70 -17.21
CA PHE A 182 -12.31 -13.15 -17.09
C PHE A 182 -13.12 -12.90 -18.38
N ARG A 183 -12.95 -11.73 -19.00
CA ARG A 183 -13.65 -11.37 -20.24
C ARG A 183 -13.01 -11.95 -21.51
N LYS A 184 -11.84 -12.59 -21.40
CA LYS A 184 -11.03 -13.03 -22.54
C LYS A 184 -10.73 -11.88 -23.52
N GLN A 185 -10.46 -10.68 -22.99
CA GLN A 185 -10.13 -9.49 -23.77
C GLN A 185 -8.68 -9.04 -23.52
N PRO A 186 -8.02 -8.39 -24.50
CA PRO A 186 -6.74 -7.73 -24.28
C PRO A 186 -6.81 -6.70 -23.13
N LEU A 187 -5.74 -6.63 -22.33
CA LEU A 187 -5.66 -5.66 -21.22
C LEU A 187 -5.74 -4.20 -21.71
N THR A 188 -5.32 -3.92 -22.94
CA THR A 188 -5.44 -2.60 -23.58
C THR A 188 -6.90 -2.18 -23.70
N GLU A 189 -7.77 -3.03 -24.26
CA GLU A 189 -9.21 -2.75 -24.39
C GLU A 189 -9.87 -2.52 -23.03
N ILE A 190 -9.51 -3.32 -22.01
CA ILE A 190 -10.01 -3.12 -20.65
C ILE A 190 -9.55 -1.78 -20.08
N ARG A 191 -8.29 -1.38 -20.31
CA ARG A 191 -7.79 -0.06 -19.88
C ARG A 191 -8.51 1.08 -20.58
N ASP A 192 -8.83 0.94 -21.86
CA ASP A 192 -9.53 1.98 -22.63
C ASP A 192 -10.96 2.18 -22.13
N ARG A 193 -11.64 1.07 -21.78
CA ARG A 193 -12.94 1.09 -21.10
C ARG A 193 -12.86 1.80 -19.74
N HIS A 194 -11.78 1.59 -18.99
CA HIS A 194 -11.55 2.18 -17.66
C HIS A 194 -10.69 3.45 -17.68
N ARG A 195 -10.58 4.16 -18.81
CA ARG A 195 -9.74 5.38 -18.91
C ARG A 195 -10.08 6.45 -17.88
N GLY A 196 -11.37 6.58 -17.55
CA GLY A 196 -11.87 7.50 -16.53
C GLY A 196 -11.39 7.14 -15.12
N ASP A 197 -11.49 5.85 -14.75
CA ASP A 197 -11.03 5.36 -13.45
C ASP A 197 -9.50 5.47 -13.33
N LEU A 198 -8.75 5.22 -14.41
CA LEU A 198 -7.30 5.42 -14.47
C LEU A 198 -6.90 6.90 -14.32
N ALA A 199 -7.64 7.82 -14.94
CA ALA A 199 -7.42 9.25 -14.78
C ALA A 199 -7.69 9.70 -13.34
N GLU A 200 -8.78 9.25 -12.73
CA GLU A 200 -9.11 9.58 -11.33
C GLU A 200 -8.10 8.97 -10.35
N TRP A 201 -7.68 7.72 -10.56
CA TRP A 201 -6.64 7.09 -9.76
C TRP A 201 -5.33 7.87 -9.78
N ARG A 202 -4.92 8.39 -10.95
CA ARG A 202 -3.74 9.27 -11.08
C ARG A 202 -3.91 10.59 -10.34
N ARG A 203 -5.09 11.21 -10.42
CA ARG A 203 -5.40 12.45 -9.67
C ARG A 203 -5.30 12.25 -8.16
N LEU A 204 -5.92 11.19 -7.64
CA LEU A 204 -5.87 10.88 -6.21
C LEU A 204 -4.46 10.53 -5.74
N ARG A 205 -3.66 9.84 -6.56
CA ARG A 205 -2.25 9.57 -6.23
C ARG A 205 -1.38 10.82 -6.24
N THR A 206 -1.67 11.76 -7.13
CA THR A 206 -0.97 13.06 -7.15
C THR A 206 -1.25 13.83 -5.84
N ARG A 207 -2.51 13.87 -5.40
CA ARG A 207 -2.89 14.42 -4.09
C ARG A 207 -2.19 13.69 -2.95
N ALA A 208 -2.21 12.35 -2.96
CA ALA A 208 -1.55 11.56 -1.92
C ALA A 208 -0.05 11.81 -1.85
N LEU A 209 0.63 12.04 -2.97
CA LEU A 209 2.04 12.40 -2.97
C LEU A 209 2.30 13.75 -2.29
N ILE A 210 1.48 14.76 -2.55
CA ILE A 210 1.56 16.08 -1.91
C ILE A 210 1.39 15.92 -0.40
N ASN A 211 0.32 15.25 0.02
CA ASN A 211 0.00 15.02 1.43
C ASN A 211 1.07 14.18 2.15
N ALA A 212 1.63 13.17 1.47
CA ALA A 212 2.70 12.34 2.00
C ALA A 212 3.97 13.14 2.26
N LYS A 213 4.39 13.99 1.31
CA LYS A 213 5.56 14.86 1.47
C LYS A 213 5.36 15.83 2.64
N ALA A 214 4.20 16.48 2.70
CA ALA A 214 3.87 17.41 3.78
C ALA A 214 3.90 16.72 5.15
N HIS A 215 3.31 15.52 5.26
CA HIS A 215 3.32 14.73 6.50
C HIS A 215 4.76 14.37 6.93
N LEU A 216 5.55 13.76 6.04
CA LEU A 216 6.92 13.34 6.36
C LEU A 216 7.83 14.52 6.74
N GLN A 217 7.66 15.67 6.07
CA GLN A 217 8.39 16.90 6.42
C GLN A 217 7.99 17.42 7.81
N SER A 218 6.69 17.43 8.12
CA SER A 218 6.21 17.89 9.44
C SER A 218 6.75 17.02 10.58
N GLU A 219 6.83 15.71 10.35
CA GLU A 219 7.29 14.76 11.35
C GLU A 219 8.82 14.83 11.52
N SER A 220 9.57 15.03 10.43
CA SER A 220 11.00 15.32 10.52
C SER A 220 11.30 16.57 11.34
N ARG A 221 10.52 17.64 11.17
CA ARG A 221 10.67 18.87 11.98
C ARG A 221 10.34 18.64 13.45
N ARG A 222 9.28 17.87 13.74
CA ARG A 222 8.93 17.49 15.12
C ARG A 222 10.01 16.66 15.80
N ALA A 223 10.66 15.77 15.05
CA ALA A 223 11.77 14.97 15.56
C ALA A 223 13.01 15.82 15.86
N ALA A 224 13.28 16.85 15.05
CA ALA A 224 14.41 17.76 15.27
C ALA A 224 14.19 18.78 16.40
N ALA A 225 12.94 18.98 16.83
CA ALA A 225 12.58 19.89 17.91
C ALA A 225 12.47 19.20 19.29
N ARG A 226 12.75 17.90 19.35
CA ARG A 226 12.80 17.10 20.58
C ARG A 226 14.24 16.79 20.92
#